data_AF-A0AAN0NHV9-F1
#
_entry.id   AF-A0AAN0NHV9-F1
#
_cell.length_a   1.000
_cell.length_b   1.000
_cell.length_c   1.000
_cell.angle_alpha   90.00
_cell.angle_beta   90.00
_cell.angle_gamma   90.00
#
_symmetry.space_group_name_H-M   'P 1'
#
loop_
_entity.id
_entity.type
_entity.pdbx_description
1 polymer ?
#
loop_
_entity_poly.entity_id
_entity_poly.type
_entity_poly.pdbx_seq_one_letter_code
_entity_poly.pdbx_strand_id
1 'polypeptide(L)'
;MAAQSDEIYLNIANINVEVGLATSQGSYNNTFDGGATIDKVIDAPSADAEEFHNQQTHIWHTTTEPGGGLELVFDLGVSYDITALHFWNYTSEDYDVDAVLFTFFDAAGEKLGTHALVPDLGTRPGIKAQTIPLKSPMNTRVVTAFLTGSNGEIDFQNIGFTARLSDPQYDPKN
;
A
#
# COMPACT_ATOMS: atom_id res chain seq x y z
N MET A 1 -8.95 -31.52 7.68
CA MET A 1 -8.22 -30.48 6.92
C MET A 1 -9.13 -29.28 6.88
N ALA A 2 -8.72 -28.14 7.44
CA ALA A 2 -9.49 -26.91 7.31
C ALA A 2 -9.50 -26.50 5.84
N ALA A 3 -10.66 -26.07 5.33
CA ALA A 3 -10.75 -25.51 3.99
C ALA A 3 -9.92 -24.22 3.94
N GLN A 4 -9.00 -24.11 2.98
CA GLN A 4 -8.26 -22.89 2.77
C GLN A 4 -9.21 -21.85 2.15
N SER A 5 -9.32 -20.66 2.74
CA SER A 5 -10.13 -19.58 2.20
C SER A 5 -9.58 -19.13 0.85
N ASP A 6 -10.48 -18.74 -0.06
CA ASP A 6 -10.10 -18.19 -1.36
C ASP A 6 -9.31 -16.88 -1.18
N GLU A 7 -8.42 -16.58 -2.13
CA GLU A 7 -7.72 -15.30 -2.15
C GLU A 7 -8.69 -14.16 -2.48
N ILE A 8 -8.53 -13.05 -1.76
CA ILE A 8 -9.34 -11.84 -1.86
C ILE A 8 -8.40 -10.69 -2.18
N TYR A 9 -8.77 -9.89 -3.19
CA TYR A 9 -8.11 -8.61 -3.44
C TYR A 9 -8.68 -7.55 -2.49
N LEU A 10 -7.79 -6.91 -1.75
CA LEU A 10 -8.10 -5.90 -0.75
C LEU A 10 -7.96 -4.50 -1.36
N ASN A 11 -9.03 -3.73 -1.29
CA ASN A 11 -9.17 -2.39 -1.86
C ASN A 11 -10.20 -1.57 -1.06
N ILE A 12 -10.55 -0.37 -1.53
CA ILE A 12 -11.48 0.55 -0.85
C ILE A 12 -12.84 -0.06 -0.49
N ALA A 13 -13.26 -1.15 -1.13
CA ALA A 13 -14.53 -1.80 -0.83
C ALA A 13 -14.50 -2.64 0.46
N ASN A 14 -13.32 -3.00 0.97
CA ASN A 14 -13.17 -3.96 2.07
C ASN A 14 -12.07 -3.62 3.10
N ILE A 15 -11.19 -2.66 2.82
CA ILE A 15 -10.20 -2.14 3.78
C ILE A 15 -10.23 -0.61 3.78
N ASN A 16 -9.65 -0.01 4.83
CA ASN A 16 -9.47 1.43 4.92
C ASN A 16 -7.98 1.78 4.87
N VAL A 17 -7.67 3.01 4.50
CA VAL A 17 -6.31 3.55 4.52
C VAL A 17 -6.32 4.98 5.03
N GLU A 18 -5.29 5.35 5.80
CA GLU A 18 -5.04 6.71 6.23
C GLU A 18 -3.57 7.11 6.05
N VAL A 19 -3.32 8.42 6.06
CA VAL A 19 -1.95 8.94 6.12
C VAL A 19 -1.41 8.73 7.54
N GLY A 20 -0.29 8.04 7.64
CA GLY A 20 0.35 7.72 8.91
C GLY A 20 1.14 8.88 9.51
N LEU A 21 1.35 8.82 10.82
CA LEU A 21 2.03 9.85 11.61
C LEU A 21 3.53 9.96 11.31
N ALA A 22 4.14 8.95 10.70
CA ALA A 22 5.54 8.99 10.27
C ALA A 22 5.74 9.70 8.93
N THR A 23 4.67 10.17 8.28
CA THR A 23 4.77 10.96 7.05
C THR A 23 5.58 12.24 7.30
N SER A 24 6.62 12.44 6.50
CA SER A 24 7.48 13.62 6.58
C SER A 24 6.76 14.90 6.20
N GLN A 25 7.31 16.04 6.64
CA GLN A 25 6.82 17.32 6.18
C GLN A 25 7.05 17.51 4.67
N GLY A 26 6.02 18.01 3.99
CA GLY A 26 6.16 18.46 2.62
C GLY A 26 4.81 18.71 1.95
N SER A 27 4.72 18.47 0.63
CA SER A 27 3.56 18.87 -0.16
C SER A 27 2.85 17.67 -0.77
N TYR A 28 1.54 17.83 -0.98
CA TYR A 28 0.75 16.93 -1.79
C TYR A 28 0.34 17.67 -3.05
N ASN A 29 0.85 17.25 -4.21
CA ASN A 29 0.70 18.00 -5.45
C ASN A 29 -0.60 17.68 -6.21
N ASN A 30 -1.28 16.60 -5.81
CA ASN A 30 -2.44 16.03 -6.51
C ASN A 30 -3.44 15.34 -5.55
N THR A 31 -3.09 15.20 -4.28
CA THR A 31 -3.66 14.13 -3.44
C THR A 31 -4.92 14.58 -2.69
N PHE A 32 -5.14 15.91 -2.58
CA PHE A 32 -6.26 16.46 -1.80
C PHE A 32 -6.95 17.68 -2.42
N ASP A 33 -6.46 18.17 -3.57
CA ASP A 33 -7.12 19.28 -4.26
C ASP A 33 -8.49 18.83 -4.78
N GLY A 34 -9.52 19.64 -4.54
CA GLY A 34 -10.88 19.35 -5.00
C GLY A 34 -11.67 18.32 -4.18
N GLY A 35 -11.18 17.92 -2.99
CA GLY A 35 -11.92 17.07 -2.05
C GLY A 35 -11.68 15.57 -2.17
N ALA A 36 -10.68 15.15 -2.95
CA ALA A 36 -10.20 13.77 -2.94
C ALA A 36 -9.58 13.41 -1.57
N THR A 37 -9.71 12.16 -1.15
CA THR A 37 -9.12 11.62 0.09
C THR A 37 -8.02 10.62 -0.25
N ILE A 38 -7.23 10.25 0.77
CA ILE A 38 -6.14 9.28 0.61
C ILE A 38 -6.64 7.90 0.17
N ASP A 39 -7.92 7.58 0.36
CA ASP A 39 -8.55 6.31 0.00
C ASP A 39 -8.39 5.93 -1.48
N LYS A 40 -8.16 6.91 -2.38
CA LYS A 40 -7.90 6.63 -3.79
C LYS A 40 -6.63 5.79 -4.01
N VAL A 41 -5.72 5.77 -3.04
CA VAL A 41 -4.50 4.94 -3.11
C VAL A 41 -4.80 3.44 -3.17
N ILE A 42 -6.03 3.04 -2.82
CA ILE A 42 -6.53 1.66 -2.85
C ILE A 42 -7.81 1.51 -3.69
N ASP A 43 -8.08 2.41 -4.65
CA ASP A 43 -9.34 2.40 -5.41
C ASP A 43 -9.34 1.52 -6.68
N ALA A 44 -8.21 0.86 -6.99
CA ALA A 44 -8.16 -0.06 -8.11
C ALA A 44 -9.23 -1.16 -7.91
N PRO A 45 -10.04 -1.48 -8.94
CA PRO A 45 -11.13 -2.45 -8.79
C PRO A 45 -10.65 -3.90 -8.72
N SER A 46 -9.42 -4.18 -9.20
CA SER A 46 -8.81 -5.50 -9.21
C SER A 46 -7.28 -5.41 -9.29
N ALA A 47 -6.60 -6.50 -8.92
CA ALA A 47 -5.14 -6.62 -9.00
C ALA A 47 -4.54 -6.47 -10.41
N ASP A 48 -5.34 -6.70 -11.45
CA ASP A 48 -4.97 -6.60 -12.86
C ASP A 48 -5.51 -5.33 -13.55
N ALA A 49 -6.13 -4.44 -12.79
CA ALA A 49 -6.62 -3.16 -13.31
C ALA A 49 -5.46 -2.35 -13.92
N GLU A 50 -5.73 -1.70 -15.04
CA GLU A 50 -4.82 -0.75 -15.66
C GLU A 50 -5.20 0.66 -15.22
N GLU A 51 -4.21 1.41 -14.75
CA GLU A 51 -4.34 2.79 -14.32
C GLU A 51 -3.66 3.75 -15.29
N PHE A 52 -4.03 5.03 -15.23
CA PHE A 52 -3.40 6.07 -16.03
C PHE A 52 -2.90 7.18 -15.14
N HIS A 53 -1.64 7.58 -15.32
CA HIS A 53 -1.07 8.71 -14.59
C HIS A 53 -1.75 10.01 -15.00
N ASN A 54 -2.59 10.54 -14.11
CA ASN A 54 -3.28 11.80 -14.27
C ASN A 54 -3.56 12.42 -12.89
N GLN A 55 -3.86 13.72 -12.87
CA GLN A 55 -4.04 14.50 -11.63
C GLN A 55 -5.12 13.95 -10.68
N GLN A 56 -6.12 13.24 -11.20
CA GLN A 56 -7.20 12.71 -10.36
C GLN A 56 -6.77 11.41 -9.67
N THR A 57 -6.00 10.55 -10.35
CA THR A 57 -5.72 9.18 -9.90
C THR A 57 -4.40 9.05 -9.14
N HIS A 58 -3.39 9.87 -9.43
CA HIS A 58 -2.08 9.69 -8.82
C HIS A 58 -1.98 10.22 -7.38
N ILE A 59 -1.09 9.61 -6.60
CA ILE A 59 -0.66 10.03 -5.26
C ILE A 59 0.73 10.60 -5.43
N TRP A 60 0.93 11.88 -5.11
CA TRP A 60 2.20 12.56 -5.26
C TRP A 60 2.50 13.39 -4.01
N HIS A 61 3.37 12.83 -3.18
CA HIS A 61 3.91 13.49 -2.00
C HIS A 61 5.37 13.89 -2.26
N THR A 62 5.77 15.03 -1.72
CA THR A 62 7.17 15.47 -1.73
C THR A 62 7.66 15.75 -0.34
N THR A 63 8.95 15.55 -0.12
CA THR A 63 9.64 15.88 1.13
C THR A 63 11.06 16.34 0.86
N THR A 64 11.56 17.24 1.70
CA THR A 64 12.97 17.65 1.71
C THR A 64 13.77 17.02 2.84
N GLU A 65 13.12 16.24 3.70
CA GLU A 65 13.76 15.57 4.82
C GLU A 65 14.57 14.37 4.30
N PRO A 66 15.88 14.27 4.60
CA PRO A 66 16.69 13.12 4.19
C PRO A 66 16.12 11.82 4.78
N GLY A 67 15.76 10.87 3.90
CA GLY A 67 15.11 9.61 4.30
C GLY A 67 13.64 9.75 4.70
N GLY A 68 13.05 10.93 4.48
CA GLY A 68 11.62 11.18 4.67
C GLY A 68 10.76 10.46 3.62
N GLY A 69 9.47 10.37 3.90
CA GLY A 69 8.56 9.61 3.06
C GLY A 69 7.09 9.81 3.37
N LEU A 70 6.24 9.10 2.63
CA LEU A 70 4.81 8.98 2.86
C LEU A 70 4.55 7.70 3.65
N GLU A 71 3.89 7.80 4.80
CA GLU A 71 3.37 6.63 5.51
C GLU A 71 1.89 6.42 5.15
N LEU A 72 1.55 5.20 4.74
CA LEU A 72 0.17 4.74 4.61
C LEU A 72 -0.10 3.70 5.70
N VAL A 73 -1.24 3.84 6.38
CA VAL A 73 -1.71 2.88 7.38
C VAL A 73 -2.98 2.23 6.86
N PHE A 74 -2.91 0.94 6.57
CA PHE A 74 -4.03 0.13 6.11
C PHE A 74 -4.65 -0.61 7.30
N ASP A 75 -5.90 -0.33 7.63
CA ASP A 75 -6.71 -1.17 8.52
C ASP A 75 -7.50 -2.15 7.67
N LEU A 76 -7.17 -3.44 7.82
CA LEU A 76 -7.76 -4.49 7.00
C LEU A 76 -9.18 -4.88 7.46
N GLY A 77 -9.69 -4.34 8.57
CA GLY A 77 -11.07 -4.61 9.03
C GLY A 77 -11.28 -5.99 9.68
N VAL A 78 -10.45 -6.98 9.32
CA VAL A 78 -10.26 -8.31 9.94
C VAL A 78 -8.81 -8.76 9.73
N SER A 79 -8.38 -9.84 10.39
CA SER A 79 -7.02 -10.36 10.25
C SER A 79 -6.87 -11.19 8.96
N TYR A 80 -5.82 -10.90 8.19
CA TYR A 80 -5.49 -11.55 6.92
C TYR A 80 -4.06 -12.10 6.89
N ASP A 81 -3.88 -13.15 6.09
CA ASP A 81 -2.58 -13.66 5.67
C ASP A 81 -2.31 -13.12 4.24
N ILE A 82 -1.48 -12.08 4.14
CA ILE A 82 -1.17 -11.43 2.86
C ILE A 82 -0.24 -12.34 2.06
N THR A 83 -0.54 -12.50 0.77
CA THR A 83 0.23 -13.35 -0.15
C THR A 83 0.92 -12.54 -1.25
N ALA A 84 0.36 -11.41 -1.65
CA ALA A 84 0.93 -10.55 -2.67
C ALA A 84 0.64 -9.06 -2.44
N LEU A 85 1.60 -8.24 -2.88
CA LEU A 85 1.46 -6.82 -3.12
C LEU A 85 1.20 -6.59 -4.62
N HIS A 86 0.34 -5.63 -4.92
CA HIS A 86 0.13 -5.07 -6.26
C HIS A 86 0.45 -3.59 -6.20
N PHE A 87 1.45 -3.14 -6.97
CA PHE A 87 1.94 -1.76 -6.89
C PHE A 87 2.01 -1.12 -8.28
N TRP A 88 1.34 0.02 -8.43
CA TRP A 88 1.27 0.78 -9.68
C TRP A 88 2.20 1.99 -9.58
N ASN A 89 3.51 1.75 -9.68
CA ASN A 89 4.52 2.80 -9.52
C ASN A 89 4.49 3.81 -10.68
N TYR A 90 5.11 4.97 -10.48
CA TYR A 90 5.32 5.92 -11.57
C TYR A 90 6.31 5.40 -12.63
N THR A 91 6.23 5.96 -13.83
CA THR A 91 6.83 5.38 -15.05
C THR A 91 8.26 5.83 -15.37
N SER A 92 8.84 6.74 -14.57
CA SER A 92 10.21 7.19 -14.73
C SER A 92 10.85 7.57 -13.40
N GLU A 93 12.17 7.51 -13.36
CA GLU A 93 13.04 7.72 -12.17
C GLU A 93 12.95 9.12 -11.53
N ASP A 94 12.21 10.05 -12.14
CA ASP A 94 12.13 11.43 -11.67
C ASP A 94 11.18 11.58 -10.47
N TYR A 95 10.22 10.68 -10.29
CA TYR A 95 9.17 10.84 -9.29
C TYR A 95 8.71 9.54 -8.63
N ASP A 96 9.23 8.39 -9.04
CA ASP A 96 8.72 7.10 -8.60
C ASP A 96 9.08 6.79 -7.14
N VAL A 97 8.44 5.74 -6.63
CA VAL A 97 8.79 5.20 -5.33
C VAL A 97 9.97 4.25 -5.47
N ASP A 98 11.10 4.63 -4.88
CA ASP A 98 12.32 3.82 -4.87
C ASP A 98 12.27 2.68 -3.85
N ALA A 99 11.59 2.86 -2.72
CA ALA A 99 11.52 1.83 -1.68
C ALA A 99 10.24 1.89 -0.86
N VAL A 100 9.82 0.72 -0.40
CA VAL A 100 8.70 0.55 0.54
C VAL A 100 9.13 -0.31 1.71
N LEU A 101 8.97 0.21 2.92
CA LEU A 101 9.11 -0.55 4.16
C LEU A 101 7.73 -0.86 4.76
N PHE A 102 7.38 -2.15 4.75
CA PHE A 102 6.19 -2.64 5.42
C PHE A 102 6.48 -2.98 6.89
N THR A 103 5.55 -2.62 7.78
CA THR A 103 5.43 -3.18 9.12
C THR A 103 4.04 -3.78 9.29
N PHE A 104 3.98 -4.99 9.86
CA PHE A 104 2.75 -5.73 10.07
C PHE A 104 2.43 -5.79 11.55
N PHE A 105 1.16 -5.60 11.89
CA PHE A 105 0.65 -5.62 13.26
C PHE A 105 -0.57 -6.53 13.36
N ASP A 106 -0.76 -7.15 14.51
CA ASP A 106 -1.99 -7.90 14.82
C ASP A 106 -3.12 -7.00 15.31
N ALA A 107 -4.25 -7.61 15.69
CA ALA A 107 -5.42 -6.90 16.19
C ALA A 107 -5.21 -6.17 17.54
N ALA A 108 -4.22 -6.59 18.33
CA ALA A 108 -3.83 -5.92 19.57
C ALA A 108 -2.85 -4.76 19.32
N GLY A 109 -2.39 -4.57 18.07
CA GLY A 109 -1.38 -3.58 17.70
C GLY A 109 0.04 -4.03 18.01
N GLU A 110 0.27 -5.32 18.31
CA GLU A 110 1.62 -5.85 18.47
C GLU A 110 2.27 -6.06 17.10
N LYS A 111 3.53 -5.62 16.99
CA LYS A 111 4.32 -5.76 15.77
C LYS A 111 4.65 -7.24 15.51
N LEU A 112 4.18 -7.75 14.37
CA LEU A 112 4.45 -9.10 13.91
C LEU A 112 5.74 -9.22 13.09
N GLY A 113 6.11 -8.17 12.36
CA GLY A 113 7.31 -8.20 11.53
C GLY A 113 7.42 -7.01 10.57
N THR A 114 8.47 -7.04 9.75
CA THR A 114 8.73 -6.05 8.69
C THR A 114 9.17 -6.71 7.41
N HIS A 115 8.92 -6.05 6.28
CA HIS A 115 9.43 -6.45 4.97
C HIS A 115 9.80 -5.22 4.16
N ALA A 116 10.99 -5.18 3.58
CA ALA A 116 11.43 -4.09 2.71
C ALA A 116 11.49 -4.58 1.27
N LEU A 117 11.05 -3.73 0.33
CA LEU A 117 11.16 -4.00 -1.09
C LEU A 117 11.43 -2.73 -1.90
N VAL A 118 11.89 -2.94 -3.13
CA VAL A 118 12.11 -1.92 -4.16
C VAL A 118 11.18 -2.28 -5.31
N PRO A 119 10.14 -1.48 -5.59
CA PRO A 119 9.26 -1.75 -6.72
C PRO A 119 9.95 -1.41 -8.04
N ASP A 120 9.50 -2.03 -9.13
CA ASP A 120 9.90 -1.65 -10.48
C ASP A 120 9.17 -0.35 -10.87
N LEU A 121 9.69 0.35 -11.88
CA LEU A 121 8.95 1.41 -12.56
C LEU A 121 7.63 0.91 -13.15
N GLY A 122 6.66 1.81 -13.21
CA GLY A 122 5.40 1.61 -13.90
C GLY A 122 5.56 1.46 -15.41
N THR A 123 4.47 1.05 -16.06
CA THR A 123 4.42 0.81 -17.51
C THR A 123 3.68 1.91 -18.27
N ARG A 124 3.90 1.99 -19.59
CA ARG A 124 3.20 2.90 -20.53
C ARG A 124 2.62 2.09 -21.70
N PRO A 125 1.49 2.49 -22.32
CA PRO A 125 0.74 3.74 -22.11
C PRO A 125 -0.14 3.78 -20.86
N GLY A 126 -0.53 2.64 -20.30
CA GLY A 126 -1.15 2.51 -18.99
C GLY A 126 -0.22 1.79 -18.01
N ILE A 127 -0.42 2.05 -16.73
CA ILE A 127 0.34 1.49 -15.62
C ILE A 127 -0.42 0.26 -15.15
N LYS A 128 0.24 -0.90 -15.20
CA LYS A 128 -0.22 -2.14 -14.57
C LYS A 128 0.54 -2.38 -13.29
N ALA A 129 -0.09 -3.07 -12.34
CA ALA A 129 0.60 -3.47 -11.12
C ALA A 129 1.81 -4.35 -11.41
N GLN A 130 2.94 -4.02 -10.79
CA GLN A 130 3.93 -5.02 -10.45
C GLN A 130 3.33 -5.88 -9.33
N THR A 131 3.24 -7.19 -9.56
CA THR A 131 2.80 -8.15 -8.55
C THR A 131 4.01 -8.76 -7.87
N ILE A 132 4.16 -8.51 -6.57
CA ILE A 132 5.30 -8.95 -5.77
C ILE A 132 4.81 -9.91 -4.68
N PRO A 133 5.41 -11.11 -4.54
CA PRO A 133 5.11 -11.97 -3.40
C PRO A 133 5.44 -11.24 -2.08
N LEU A 134 4.41 -10.95 -1.29
CA LEU A 134 4.52 -10.30 0.00
C LEU A 134 3.85 -11.20 1.01
N LYS A 135 4.65 -11.98 1.74
CA LYS A 135 4.14 -12.85 2.80
C LYS A 135 4.19 -12.10 4.12
N SER A 136 3.04 -11.59 4.56
CA SER A 136 2.94 -11.08 5.93
C SER A 136 3.06 -12.24 6.92
N PRO A 137 3.46 -11.97 8.18
CA PRO A 137 3.16 -12.87 9.27
C PRO A 137 1.65 -13.18 9.35
N MET A 138 1.29 -14.35 9.88
CA MET A 138 -0.11 -14.74 10.04
C MET A 138 -0.87 -13.77 10.95
N ASN A 139 -2.17 -13.60 10.70
CA ASN A 139 -3.07 -12.73 11.45
C ASN A 139 -2.69 -11.23 11.42
N THR A 140 -2.29 -10.74 10.26
CA THR A 140 -2.03 -9.30 10.08
C THR A 140 -3.35 -8.55 10.04
N ARG A 141 -3.51 -7.55 10.91
CA ARG A 141 -4.70 -6.69 10.97
C ARG A 141 -4.43 -5.28 10.48
N VAL A 142 -3.25 -4.74 10.79
CA VAL A 142 -2.83 -3.42 10.34
C VAL A 142 -1.51 -3.56 9.58
N VAL A 143 -1.39 -2.85 8.47
CA VAL A 143 -0.17 -2.75 7.69
C VAL A 143 0.22 -1.27 7.63
N THR A 144 1.47 -0.95 7.97
CA THR A 144 2.03 0.35 7.60
C THR A 144 2.94 0.16 6.40
N ALA A 145 2.85 1.02 5.39
CA ALA A 145 3.80 1.11 4.29
C ALA A 145 4.46 2.49 4.34
N PHE A 146 5.77 2.52 4.55
CA PHE A 146 6.55 3.76 4.45
C PHE A 146 7.23 3.81 3.09
N LEU A 147 6.77 4.72 2.23
CA LEU A 147 7.21 4.89 0.84
C LEU A 147 8.22 6.04 0.76
N THR A 148 9.34 5.80 0.08
CA THR A 148 10.42 6.78 -0.08
C THR A 148 10.89 6.84 -1.52
N GLY A 149 11.20 8.05 -1.99
CA GLY A 149 11.98 8.31 -3.20
C GLY A 149 13.35 8.89 -2.83
N SER A 150 14.38 8.51 -3.59
CA SER A 150 15.78 8.89 -3.44
C SER A 150 16.01 10.38 -3.63
N ASN A 151 15.11 11.05 -4.35
CA ASN A 151 15.10 12.49 -4.58
C ASN A 151 14.02 13.24 -3.76
N GLY A 152 13.31 12.54 -2.85
CA GLY A 152 12.23 13.12 -2.05
C GLY A 152 10.87 13.22 -2.77
N GLU A 153 10.73 12.64 -3.96
CA GLU A 153 9.49 12.55 -4.72
C GLU A 153 8.88 11.15 -4.57
N ILE A 154 7.58 11.07 -4.29
CA ILE A 154 6.83 9.81 -4.14
C ILE A 154 5.56 9.93 -4.98
N ASP A 155 5.61 9.43 -6.21
CA ASP A 155 4.50 9.39 -7.18
C ASP A 155 4.18 7.93 -7.56
N PHE A 156 2.90 7.57 -7.45
CA PHE A 156 2.37 6.26 -7.83
C PHE A 156 0.84 6.34 -7.97
N GLN A 157 0.21 5.31 -8.56
CA GLN A 157 -1.23 5.34 -8.83
C GLN A 157 -2.03 4.62 -7.77
N ASN A 158 -1.54 3.47 -7.33
CA ASN A 158 -2.29 2.56 -6.48
C ASN A 158 -1.37 1.58 -5.77
N ILE A 159 -1.86 1.05 -4.66
CA ILE A 159 -1.27 -0.02 -3.89
C ILE A 159 -2.39 -0.92 -3.38
N GLY A 160 -2.29 -2.22 -3.62
CA GLY A 160 -3.30 -3.18 -3.19
C GLY A 160 -2.68 -4.48 -2.73
N PHE A 161 -3.47 -5.30 -2.04
CA PHE A 161 -3.01 -6.57 -1.50
C PHE A 161 -3.90 -7.70 -1.99
N THR A 162 -3.31 -8.87 -2.23
CA THR A 162 -4.06 -10.12 -2.26
C THR A 162 -3.76 -10.88 -0.98
N ALA A 163 -4.82 -11.37 -0.34
CA ALA A 163 -4.71 -12.02 0.95
C ALA A 163 -5.78 -13.09 1.15
N ARG A 164 -5.61 -13.89 2.21
CA ARG A 164 -6.59 -14.86 2.68
C ARG A 164 -7.05 -14.48 4.07
N LEU A 165 -8.35 -14.65 4.35
CA LEU A 165 -8.84 -14.45 5.71
C LEU A 165 -8.11 -15.42 6.64
N SER A 166 -7.48 -14.89 7.69
CA SER A 166 -6.75 -15.70 8.66
C SER A 166 -7.70 -16.59 9.45
N ASP A 167 -7.20 -17.72 9.96
CA ASP A 167 -7.99 -18.57 10.84
C ASP A 167 -8.19 -17.87 12.20
N PRO A 168 -9.46 -17.61 12.63
CA PRO A 168 -9.75 -16.94 13.89
C PRO A 168 -9.21 -17.64 15.14
N GLN A 169 -8.78 -18.90 15.04
CA GLN A 169 -8.14 -19.63 16.13
C GLN A 169 -6.72 -19.15 16.42
N TYR A 170 -6.04 -18.57 15.43
CA TYR A 170 -4.68 -18.07 15.57
C TYR A 170 -4.63 -16.56 15.71
N ASP A 171 -5.73 -15.86 15.45
CA ASP A 171 -5.87 -14.44 15.69
C ASP A 171 -5.77 -14.16 17.20
N PRO A 172 -4.73 -13.44 17.67
CA PRO A 172 -4.70 -12.98 19.05
C PRO A 172 -5.84 -11.97 19.19
N LYS A 173 -7.01 -12.48 19.60
CA LYS A 173 -8.28 -11.77 19.60
C LYS A 173 -8.17 -10.38 20.25
N ASN A 174 -8.90 -9.42 19.66
CA ASN A 174 -9.32 -8.12 20.22
C ASN A 174 -9.16 -7.98 21.73
#